data_AF-A0A7S4NIQ1-F1
#
_entry.id   AF-A0A7S4NIQ1-F1
#
_cell.length_a   1.000
_cell.length_b   1.000
_cell.length_c   1.000
_cell.angle_alpha   90.00
_cell.angle_beta   90.00
_cell.angle_gamma   90.00
#
_symmetry.space_group_name_H-M   'P 1'
#
loop_
_entity.id
_entity.type
_entity.pdbx_description
1 polymer ?
#
loop_
_entity_poly.entity_id
_entity_poly.type
_entity_poly.pdbx_seq_one_letter_code
_entity_poly.pdbx_strand_id
1 'polypeptide(L)'
;SKRSKEESAPENFASVNWGWGKLFIALLSNGREKLLGNQQQKDRKLIFQGIDFHLEGVRANVERRKGKKFPEQVTDYESACVVVRGIVNSLDKVKEFYVLDGFCTEHIVVLQDISRSYKYLIDFCNNTDDVCKLHKRRIDLLEPVARELNPRAFDWLAKELWYEIGEAYRSMLELKSSQVERGEKKISRNKLAALGEAAIVSYSKFERLFDP
;
A
#
# COMPACT_ATOMS: atom_id res chain seq x y z
N SER A 1 10.21 12.48 -34.49
CA SER A 1 8.73 12.59 -34.41
C SER A 1 7.99 11.24 -34.46
N LYS A 2 8.60 10.11 -34.90
CA LYS A 2 8.08 8.74 -34.65
C LYS A 2 8.59 8.13 -33.33
N ARG A 3 9.90 8.24 -33.03
CA ARG A 3 10.51 7.79 -31.76
C ARG A 3 9.82 8.34 -30.49
N SER A 4 9.50 9.64 -30.49
CA SER A 4 8.80 10.30 -29.38
C SER A 4 7.35 9.83 -29.17
N LYS A 5 6.73 9.19 -30.17
CA LYS A 5 5.38 8.60 -30.06
C LYS A 5 5.41 7.13 -29.63
N GLU A 6 6.50 6.42 -29.91
CA GLU A 6 6.70 5.04 -29.47
C GLU A 6 7.13 4.97 -28.00
N GLU A 7 7.96 5.91 -27.53
CA GLU A 7 8.35 6.03 -26.12
C GLU A 7 7.19 6.50 -25.22
N SER A 8 6.26 7.33 -25.73
CA SER A 8 5.12 7.82 -24.94
C SER A 8 3.99 6.80 -24.77
N ALA A 9 3.88 5.79 -25.64
CA ALA A 9 2.83 4.78 -25.56
C ALA A 9 2.88 3.88 -24.29
N PRO A 10 4.04 3.31 -23.90
CA PRO A 10 4.15 2.53 -22.66
C PRO A 10 4.01 3.40 -21.40
N GLU A 11 4.53 4.62 -21.42
CA GLU A 11 4.37 5.60 -20.33
C GLU A 11 2.90 5.97 -20.13
N ASN A 12 2.19 6.33 -21.20
CA ASN A 12 0.75 6.61 -21.17
C ASN A 12 -0.05 5.41 -20.65
N PHE A 13 0.35 4.19 -20.99
CA PHE A 13 -0.28 2.99 -20.45
C PHE A 13 -0.05 2.84 -18.94
N ALA A 14 1.16 3.08 -18.45
CA ALA A 14 1.49 3.06 -17.03
C ALA A 14 0.71 4.13 -16.26
N SER A 15 0.74 5.38 -16.73
CA SER A 15 0.01 6.52 -16.15
C SER A 15 -1.48 6.27 -16.02
N VAL A 16 -2.12 5.68 -17.03
CA VAL A 16 -3.55 5.35 -16.95
C VAL A 16 -3.82 4.24 -15.94
N ASN A 17 -2.99 3.19 -15.88
CA ASN A 17 -3.16 2.14 -14.86
C ASN A 17 -2.94 2.68 -13.44
N TRP A 18 -2.03 3.63 -13.27
CA TRP A 18 -1.84 4.31 -12.00
C TRP A 18 -3.08 5.09 -11.57
N GLY A 19 -3.67 5.86 -12.50
CA GLY A 19 -4.94 6.58 -12.26
C GLY A 19 -6.07 5.64 -11.81
N TRP A 20 -6.21 4.47 -12.46
CA TRP A 20 -7.17 3.46 -12.02
C TRP A 20 -6.86 2.91 -10.63
N GLY A 21 -5.58 2.63 -10.33
CA GLY A 21 -5.15 2.20 -9.00
C GLY A 21 -5.54 3.21 -7.92
N LYS A 22 -5.28 4.50 -8.16
CA LYS A 22 -5.63 5.58 -7.24
C LYS A 22 -7.15 5.73 -7.07
N LEU A 23 -7.93 5.64 -8.16
CA LEU A 23 -9.39 5.67 -8.08
C LEU A 23 -9.93 4.53 -7.21
N PHE A 24 -9.41 3.31 -7.39
CA PHE A 24 -9.82 2.18 -6.57
C PHE A 24 -9.40 2.32 -5.10
N ILE A 25 -8.22 2.90 -4.82
CA ILE A 25 -7.81 3.24 -3.46
C ILE A 25 -8.79 4.22 -2.82
N ALA A 26 -9.23 5.25 -3.55
CA ALA A 26 -10.21 6.22 -3.08
C ALA A 26 -11.60 5.57 -2.84
N LEU A 27 -12.00 4.64 -3.70
CA LEU A 27 -13.23 3.87 -3.51
C LEU A 27 -13.17 3.01 -2.25
N LEU A 28 -12.05 2.34 -2.02
CA LEU A 28 -11.81 1.53 -0.83
C LEU A 28 -11.77 2.37 0.44
N SER A 29 -11.13 3.56 0.40
CA SER A 29 -11.09 4.46 1.55
C SER A 29 -12.48 5.01 1.91
N ASN A 30 -13.30 5.35 0.92
CA ASN A 30 -14.68 5.79 1.16
C ASN A 30 -15.53 4.67 1.79
N GLY A 31 -15.41 3.43 1.29
CA GLY A 31 -16.08 2.28 1.93
C GLY A 31 -15.65 2.06 3.38
N ARG A 32 -14.35 2.21 3.64
CA ARG A 32 -13.76 2.11 4.97
C ARG A 32 -14.29 3.20 5.91
N GLU A 33 -14.37 4.45 5.43
CA GLU A 33 -14.91 5.58 6.21
C GLU A 33 -16.38 5.36 6.59
N LYS A 34 -17.18 4.83 5.65
CA LYS A 34 -18.56 4.45 5.95
C LYS A 34 -18.65 3.35 7.01
N LEU A 35 -17.76 2.36 6.95
CA LEU A 35 -17.72 1.26 7.93
C LEU A 35 -17.37 1.74 9.34
N LEU A 36 -16.37 2.62 9.47
CA LEU A 36 -15.89 3.13 10.76
C LEU A 36 -16.80 4.23 11.36
N GLY A 37 -17.77 4.72 10.58
CA GLY A 37 -18.58 5.89 10.91
C GLY A 37 -17.75 7.20 10.83
N ASN A 38 -18.43 8.34 10.64
CA ASN A 38 -17.83 9.68 10.47
C ASN A 38 -16.90 10.15 11.63
N GLN A 39 -16.57 9.32 12.63
CA GLN A 39 -15.74 9.68 13.78
C GLN A 39 -14.25 9.90 13.45
N GLN A 40 -13.75 9.48 12.28
CA GLN A 40 -12.36 9.71 11.85
C GLN A 40 -12.19 10.71 10.70
N GLN A 41 -13.13 11.66 10.54
CA GLN A 41 -13.05 12.69 9.48
C GLN A 41 -11.82 13.63 9.61
N LYS A 42 -11.05 13.56 10.71
CA LYS A 42 -9.95 14.50 10.99
C LYS A 42 -8.57 14.15 10.40
N ASP A 43 -8.25 12.88 10.12
CA ASP A 43 -6.84 12.50 10.05
C ASP A 43 -6.25 12.10 8.71
N ARG A 44 -6.99 12.05 7.59
CA ARG A 44 -6.35 11.77 6.30
C ARG A 44 -6.98 12.58 5.17
N LYS A 45 -6.44 13.77 4.91
CA LYS A 45 -6.36 14.21 3.52
C LYS A 45 -5.72 13.05 2.77
N LEU A 46 -6.37 12.50 1.74
CA LEU A 46 -5.65 11.68 0.77
C LEU A 46 -4.47 12.53 0.32
N ILE A 47 -3.28 12.19 0.80
CA ILE A 47 -2.05 12.82 0.38
C ILE A 47 -1.85 12.32 -1.05
N PHE A 48 -2.52 12.97 -2.00
CA PHE A 48 -2.17 12.91 -3.41
C PHE A 48 -0.94 13.80 -3.55
N GLN A 49 0.19 13.35 -3.02
CA GLN A 49 1.46 14.04 -3.19
C GLN A 49 1.91 13.83 -4.63
N GLY A 50 1.79 14.91 -5.43
CA GLY A 50 2.65 15.21 -6.55
C GLY A 50 2.72 14.18 -7.67
N ILE A 51 1.60 13.85 -8.31
CA ILE A 51 1.63 13.16 -9.61
C ILE A 51 0.90 14.03 -10.63
N ASP A 52 1.64 14.51 -11.62
CA ASP A 52 1.08 15.16 -12.79
C ASP A 52 0.44 14.08 -13.68
N PHE A 53 -0.88 14.06 -13.75
CA PHE A 53 -1.59 13.07 -14.56
C PHE A 53 -1.44 13.42 -16.04
N HIS A 54 -0.49 12.80 -16.72
CA HIS A 54 -0.46 12.84 -18.18
C HIS A 54 -1.62 11.98 -18.72
N LEU A 55 -2.76 12.62 -19.01
CA LEU A 55 -4.03 11.99 -19.40
C LEU A 55 -4.07 11.46 -20.84
N GLU A 56 -2.94 11.41 -21.54
CA GLU A 56 -2.90 10.83 -22.89
C GLU A 56 -3.20 9.33 -22.84
N GLY A 57 -4.15 8.86 -23.64
CA GLY A 57 -4.50 7.43 -23.72
C GLY A 57 -5.59 6.93 -22.76
N VAL A 58 -6.24 7.82 -22.00
CA VAL A 58 -7.39 7.47 -21.13
C VAL A 58 -8.51 6.79 -21.93
N ARG A 59 -8.86 7.34 -23.11
CA ARG A 59 -9.96 6.82 -23.95
C ARG A 59 -9.77 5.35 -24.33
N ALA A 60 -8.58 4.96 -24.81
CA ALA A 60 -8.30 3.58 -25.22
C ALA A 60 -8.27 2.57 -24.06
N ASN A 61 -7.99 3.03 -22.84
CA ASN A 61 -8.01 2.19 -21.63
C ASN A 61 -9.40 2.06 -21.01
N VAL A 62 -10.22 3.12 -21.08
CA VAL A 62 -11.64 3.07 -20.69
C VAL A 62 -12.35 2.00 -21.51
N GLU A 63 -12.13 1.96 -22.83
CA GLU A 63 -12.69 0.93 -23.72
C GLU A 63 -12.25 -0.49 -23.33
N ARG A 64 -10.96 -0.70 -23.03
CA ARG A 64 -10.43 -2.03 -22.61
C ARG A 64 -10.97 -2.56 -21.30
N ARG A 65 -11.53 -1.69 -20.45
CA ARG A 65 -12.13 -2.08 -19.16
C ARG A 65 -13.67 -2.07 -19.19
N LYS A 66 -14.30 -1.68 -20.32
CA LYS A 66 -15.74 -1.83 -20.50
C LYS A 66 -16.16 -3.29 -20.28
N GLY A 67 -17.20 -3.49 -19.48
CA GLY A 67 -17.73 -4.82 -19.13
C GLY A 67 -17.15 -5.46 -17.87
N LYS A 68 -16.05 -4.95 -17.30
CA LYS A 68 -15.62 -5.39 -15.95
C LYS A 68 -16.53 -4.77 -14.90
N LYS A 69 -17.30 -5.61 -14.21
CA LYS A 69 -18.13 -5.18 -13.07
C LYS A 69 -17.22 -4.92 -11.87
N PHE A 70 -16.99 -3.65 -11.55
CA PHE A 70 -16.45 -3.25 -10.25
C PHE A 70 -17.63 -2.90 -9.34
N PRO A 71 -17.53 -3.18 -8.03
CA PRO A 71 -18.56 -2.75 -7.10
C PRO A 71 -18.62 -1.22 -7.10
N GLU A 72 -19.83 -0.68 -7.20
CA GLU A 72 -20.07 0.77 -7.16
C GLU A 72 -19.81 1.35 -5.76
N GLN A 73 -19.99 0.51 -4.73
CA GLN A 73 -19.71 0.84 -3.34
C GLN A 73 -19.02 -0.35 -2.66
N VAL A 74 -18.11 -0.06 -1.73
CA VAL A 74 -17.46 -1.06 -0.88
C VAL A 74 -18.14 -1.03 0.48
N THR A 75 -18.89 -2.08 0.80
CA THR A 75 -19.71 -2.19 2.02
C THR A 75 -19.29 -3.33 2.91
N ASP A 76 -18.56 -4.31 2.38
CA ASP A 76 -18.23 -5.57 3.03
C ASP A 76 -16.84 -6.04 2.60
N TYR A 77 -16.38 -7.11 3.24
CA TYR A 77 -15.07 -7.68 2.97
C TYR A 77 -14.91 -8.21 1.54
N GLU A 78 -15.95 -8.78 0.96
CA GLU A 78 -15.89 -9.39 -0.38
C GLU A 78 -15.72 -8.33 -1.46
N SER A 79 -16.55 -7.28 -1.40
CA SER A 79 -16.43 -6.09 -2.26
C SER A 79 -15.08 -5.40 -2.08
N ALA A 80 -14.58 -5.26 -0.84
CA ALA A 80 -13.24 -4.73 -0.57
C ALA A 80 -12.13 -5.57 -1.21
N CYS A 81 -12.22 -6.91 -1.14
CA CYS A 81 -11.26 -7.81 -1.78
C CYS A 81 -11.28 -7.71 -3.31
N VAL A 82 -12.45 -7.52 -3.93
CA VAL A 82 -12.54 -7.26 -5.38
C VAL A 82 -11.80 -5.96 -5.75
N VAL A 83 -12.01 -4.89 -4.98
CA VAL A 83 -11.35 -3.60 -5.23
C VAL A 83 -9.84 -3.69 -5.02
N VAL A 84 -9.36 -4.33 -3.94
CA VAL A 84 -7.92 -4.53 -3.69
C VAL A 84 -7.25 -5.34 -4.80
N ARG A 85 -7.90 -6.40 -5.31
CA ARG A 85 -7.40 -7.11 -6.49
C ARG A 85 -7.31 -6.19 -7.72
N GLY A 86 -8.30 -5.30 -7.90
CA GLY A 86 -8.28 -4.27 -8.95
C GLY A 86 -7.12 -3.28 -8.80
N ILE A 87 -6.81 -2.85 -7.57
CA ILE A 87 -5.66 -2.00 -7.23
C ILE A 87 -4.36 -2.70 -7.60
N VAL A 88 -4.13 -3.88 -7.03
CA VAL A 88 -2.90 -4.66 -7.24
C VAL A 88 -2.68 -4.94 -8.72
N ASN A 89 -3.68 -5.45 -9.44
CA ASN A 89 -3.59 -5.72 -10.88
C ASN A 89 -3.31 -4.48 -11.74
N SER A 90 -3.71 -3.29 -11.27
CA SER A 90 -3.44 -2.05 -12.00
C SER A 90 -2.02 -1.56 -11.68
N LEU A 91 -1.63 -1.57 -10.40
CA LEU A 91 -0.34 -1.10 -9.92
C LEU A 91 0.82 -2.05 -10.25
N ASP A 92 0.56 -3.35 -10.43
CA ASP A 92 1.55 -4.30 -10.95
C ASP A 92 2.00 -3.94 -12.38
N LYS A 93 1.09 -3.41 -13.21
CA LYS A 93 1.45 -2.90 -14.54
C LYS A 93 2.24 -1.60 -14.49
N VAL A 94 2.07 -0.83 -13.42
CA VAL A 94 2.81 0.43 -13.21
C VAL A 94 4.25 0.12 -12.82
N LYS A 95 4.48 -0.82 -11.90
CA LYS A 95 5.85 -1.24 -11.49
C LYS A 95 6.63 -1.98 -12.58
N GLU A 96 5.93 -2.57 -13.57
CA GLU A 96 6.58 -3.17 -14.75
C GLU A 96 7.25 -2.10 -15.63
N PHE A 97 6.73 -0.87 -15.63
CA PHE A 97 7.29 0.26 -16.36
C PHE A 97 8.22 1.10 -15.48
N TYR A 98 7.71 1.57 -14.34
CA TYR A 98 8.49 2.31 -13.34
C TYR A 98 9.26 1.33 -12.46
N VAL A 99 10.31 0.76 -13.01
CA VAL A 99 11.24 -0.11 -12.28
C VAL A 99 12.10 0.70 -11.32
N LEU A 100 12.59 0.08 -10.24
CA LEU A 100 13.34 0.78 -9.19
C LEU A 100 14.58 1.51 -9.74
N ASP A 101 15.27 0.91 -10.70
CA ASP A 101 16.41 1.53 -11.39
C ASP A 101 15.93 2.57 -12.42
N GLY A 102 16.22 3.84 -12.17
CA GLY A 102 15.78 4.97 -13.00
C GLY A 102 14.46 5.63 -12.57
N PHE A 103 13.56 4.92 -11.86
CA PHE A 103 12.28 5.46 -11.38
C PHE A 103 12.03 5.17 -9.89
N CYS A 104 13.06 5.37 -9.06
CA CYS A 104 13.05 5.01 -7.65
C CYS A 104 11.83 5.57 -6.89
N THR A 105 11.54 6.87 -7.07
CA THR A 105 10.43 7.55 -6.39
C THR A 105 9.09 6.94 -6.79
N GLU A 106 8.81 6.85 -8.09
CA GLU A 106 7.55 6.32 -8.62
C GLU A 106 7.35 4.87 -8.21
N HIS A 107 8.40 4.05 -8.31
CA HIS A 107 8.37 2.65 -7.90
C HIS A 107 7.97 2.51 -6.44
N ILE A 108 8.61 3.25 -5.54
CA ILE A 108 8.33 3.17 -4.09
C ILE A 108 6.92 3.67 -3.77
N VAL A 109 6.46 4.77 -4.39
CA VAL A 109 5.09 5.28 -4.19
C VAL A 109 4.05 4.24 -4.61
N VAL A 110 4.28 3.51 -5.70
CA VAL A 110 3.41 2.41 -6.15
C VAL A 110 3.37 1.27 -5.12
N LEU A 111 4.51 0.92 -4.51
CA LEU A 111 4.55 -0.08 -3.45
C LEU A 111 3.81 0.39 -2.19
N GLN A 112 3.98 1.65 -1.79
CA GLN A 112 3.24 2.26 -0.68
C GLN A 112 1.74 2.31 -0.95
N ASP A 113 1.31 2.58 -2.19
CA ASP A 113 -0.09 2.53 -2.60
C ASP A 113 -0.69 1.13 -2.43
N ILE A 114 0.03 0.08 -2.85
CA ILE A 114 -0.39 -1.31 -2.64
C ILE A 114 -0.44 -1.63 -1.14
N SER A 115 0.60 -1.27 -0.38
CA SER A 115 0.63 -1.47 1.08
C SER A 115 -0.56 -0.79 1.77
N ARG A 116 -0.89 0.45 1.38
CA ARG A 116 -2.02 1.22 1.89
C ARG A 116 -3.35 0.54 1.58
N SER A 117 -3.49 -0.10 0.42
CA SER A 117 -4.69 -0.87 0.08
C SER A 117 -4.88 -2.07 1.02
N TYR A 118 -3.80 -2.77 1.38
CA TYR A 118 -3.86 -3.82 2.40
C TYR A 118 -4.20 -3.25 3.78
N LYS A 119 -3.65 -2.08 4.14
CA LYS A 119 -4.00 -1.39 5.39
C LYS A 119 -5.49 -1.06 5.46
N TYR A 120 -6.11 -0.62 4.37
CA TYR A 120 -7.56 -0.34 4.35
C TYR A 120 -8.40 -1.62 4.37
N LEU A 121 -7.93 -2.70 3.73
CA LEU A 121 -8.62 -3.99 3.75
C LEU A 121 -8.71 -4.61 5.15
N ILE A 122 -7.73 -4.33 6.01
CA ILE A 122 -7.69 -4.85 7.39
C ILE A 122 -8.96 -4.48 8.16
N ASP A 123 -9.51 -3.28 7.97
CA ASP A 123 -10.69 -2.82 8.71
C ASP A 123 -11.97 -3.58 8.34
N PHE A 124 -11.98 -4.27 7.20
CA PHE A 124 -13.08 -5.16 6.78
C PHE A 124 -12.89 -6.60 7.25
N CYS A 125 -11.74 -6.94 7.83
CA CYS A 125 -11.44 -8.32 8.23
C CYS A 125 -12.05 -8.63 9.60
N ASN A 126 -12.73 -9.78 9.70
CA ASN A 126 -13.31 -10.25 10.96
C ASN A 126 -12.36 -11.16 11.76
N ASN A 127 -11.31 -11.68 11.13
CA ASN A 127 -10.39 -12.67 11.73
C ASN A 127 -8.98 -12.08 11.88
N THR A 128 -8.44 -12.17 13.10
CA THR A 128 -7.09 -11.73 13.46
C THR A 128 -5.98 -12.38 12.63
N ASP A 129 -6.15 -13.63 12.19
CA ASP A 129 -5.13 -14.30 11.37
C ASP A 129 -5.00 -13.67 9.98
N ASP A 130 -6.13 -13.29 9.38
CA ASP A 130 -6.13 -12.67 8.06
C ASP A 130 -5.59 -11.24 8.13
N VAL A 131 -5.89 -10.53 9.22
CA VAL A 131 -5.24 -9.24 9.53
C VAL A 131 -3.71 -9.41 9.65
N CYS A 132 -3.22 -10.42 10.37
CA CYS A 132 -1.79 -10.70 10.46
C CYS A 132 -1.16 -10.99 9.09
N LYS A 133 -1.84 -11.75 8.22
CA LYS A 133 -1.36 -12.02 6.86
C LYS A 133 -1.26 -10.74 6.03
N LEU A 134 -2.22 -9.81 6.18
CA LEU A 134 -2.21 -8.53 5.47
C LEU A 134 -1.06 -7.64 5.95
N HIS A 135 -0.81 -7.52 7.25
CA HIS A 135 0.37 -6.82 7.75
C HIS A 135 1.67 -7.46 7.26
N LYS A 136 1.74 -8.79 7.22
CA LYS A 136 2.92 -9.49 6.69
C LYS A 136 3.15 -9.18 5.21
N ARG A 137 2.10 -9.13 4.38
CA ARG A 137 2.21 -8.70 2.97
C ARG A 137 2.73 -7.28 2.82
N ARG A 138 2.31 -6.35 3.70
CA ARG A 138 2.83 -4.97 3.71
C ARG A 138 4.33 -4.95 4.00
N ILE A 139 4.77 -5.71 4.99
CA ILE A 139 6.20 -5.84 5.34
C ILE A 139 6.99 -6.45 4.18
N ASP A 140 6.53 -7.58 3.63
CA ASP A 140 7.20 -8.27 2.51
C ASP A 140 7.35 -7.38 1.28
N LEU A 141 6.42 -6.43 1.09
CA LEU A 141 6.45 -5.49 0.00
C LEU A 141 7.43 -4.33 0.22
N LEU A 142 7.46 -3.75 1.43
CA LEU A 142 8.18 -2.51 1.71
C LEU A 142 9.59 -2.72 2.24
N GLU A 143 9.83 -3.80 2.99
CA GLU A 143 11.11 -4.02 3.67
C GLU A 143 12.30 -4.24 2.72
N PRO A 144 12.17 -4.96 1.59
CA PRO A 144 13.26 -5.08 0.62
C PRO A 144 13.73 -3.72 0.09
N VAL A 145 12.79 -2.89 -0.39
CA VAL A 145 13.13 -1.57 -0.95
C VAL A 145 13.65 -0.60 0.11
N ALA A 146 13.13 -0.66 1.34
CA ALA A 146 13.61 0.19 2.44
C ALA A 146 15.09 -0.09 2.80
N ARG A 147 15.56 -1.34 2.63
CA ARG A 147 16.95 -1.73 2.89
C ARG A 147 17.93 -1.28 1.80
N GLU A 148 17.46 -1.17 0.56
CA GLU A 148 18.27 -0.77 -0.59
C GLU A 148 18.28 0.74 -0.82
N LEU A 149 17.28 1.45 -0.29
CA LEU A 149 17.12 2.88 -0.48
C LEU A 149 18.26 3.69 0.17
N ASN A 150 18.85 4.61 -0.59
CA ASN A 150 19.79 5.59 -0.03
C ASN A 150 19.01 6.70 0.71
N PRO A 151 19.07 6.76 2.05
CA PRO A 151 18.32 7.72 2.83
C PRO A 151 18.74 9.17 2.59
N ARG A 152 19.97 9.44 2.12
CA ARG A 152 20.41 10.80 1.82
C ARG A 152 19.76 11.38 0.56
N ALA A 153 19.46 10.52 -0.41
CA ALA A 153 18.84 10.92 -1.67
C ALA A 153 17.30 10.92 -1.58
N PHE A 154 16.74 10.04 -0.76
CA PHE A 154 15.30 9.79 -0.66
C PHE A 154 14.81 9.83 0.79
N ASP A 155 15.20 10.89 1.51
CA ASP A 155 15.01 11.04 2.95
C ASP A 155 13.55 10.82 3.40
N TRP A 156 12.61 11.53 2.76
CA TRP A 156 11.20 11.43 3.11
C TRP A 156 10.63 10.02 2.87
N LEU A 157 11.01 9.37 1.76
CA LEU A 157 10.58 8.00 1.45
C LEU A 157 11.15 7.01 2.46
N ALA A 158 12.43 7.15 2.81
CA ALA A 158 13.06 6.29 3.81
C ALA A 158 12.34 6.41 5.16
N LYS A 159 11.99 7.63 5.57
CA LYS A 159 11.21 7.90 6.78
C LYS A 159 9.85 7.22 6.73
N GLU A 160 9.07 7.43 5.67
CA GLU A 160 7.76 6.82 5.52
C GLU A 160 7.81 5.29 5.53
N LEU A 161 8.75 4.69 4.80
CA LEU A 161 8.91 3.24 4.72
C LEU A 161 9.23 2.63 6.08
N TRP A 162 10.24 3.13 6.79
CA TRP A 162 10.64 2.56 8.08
C TRP A 162 9.56 2.73 9.15
N TYR A 163 8.86 3.86 9.15
CA TYR A 163 7.70 4.07 10.02
C TYR A 163 6.59 3.06 9.72
N GLU A 164 6.23 2.91 8.44
CA GLU A 164 5.14 2.02 8.02
C GLU A 164 5.45 0.54 8.32
N ILE A 165 6.69 0.10 8.10
CA ILE A 165 7.15 -1.25 8.42
C ILE A 165 7.10 -1.48 9.94
N GLY A 166 7.59 -0.52 10.74
CA GLY A 166 7.53 -0.59 12.20
C GLY A 166 6.09 -0.69 12.72
N GLU A 167 5.18 0.12 12.18
CA GLU A 167 3.75 0.06 12.49
C GLU A 167 3.17 -1.32 12.17
N ALA A 168 3.48 -1.90 11.02
CA ALA A 168 2.98 -3.22 10.65
C ALA A 168 3.48 -4.34 11.56
N TYR A 169 4.77 -4.34 11.94
CA TYR A 169 5.31 -5.30 12.90
C TYR A 169 4.67 -5.14 14.28
N ARG A 170 4.52 -3.90 14.76
CA ARG A 170 3.86 -3.59 16.03
C ARG A 170 2.42 -4.09 16.06
N SER A 171 1.62 -3.81 15.02
CA SER A 171 0.25 -4.31 14.95
C SER A 171 0.19 -5.84 14.95
N MET A 172 1.09 -6.53 14.26
CA MET A 172 1.17 -8.00 14.32
C MET A 172 1.50 -8.52 15.72
N LEU A 173 2.39 -7.85 16.45
CA LEU A 173 2.70 -8.18 17.84
C LEU A 173 1.47 -8.01 18.72
N GLU A 174 0.81 -6.85 18.69
CA GLU A 174 -0.37 -6.55 19.50
C GLU A 174 -1.49 -7.58 19.26
N LEU A 175 -1.78 -7.88 17.99
CA LEU A 175 -2.78 -8.87 17.61
C LEU A 175 -2.46 -10.27 18.17
N LYS A 176 -1.20 -10.70 18.04
CA LYS A 176 -0.78 -12.03 18.50
C LYS A 176 -0.69 -12.14 20.02
N SER A 177 -0.22 -11.11 20.70
CA SER A 177 -0.25 -11.04 22.15
C SER A 177 -1.68 -11.13 22.67
N SER A 178 -2.60 -10.39 22.04
CA SER A 178 -4.01 -10.43 22.40
C SER A 178 -4.67 -11.81 22.17
N GLN A 179 -4.30 -12.54 21.10
CA GLN A 179 -4.73 -13.93 20.89
C GLN A 179 -4.23 -14.88 21.99
N VAL A 180 -3.02 -14.66 22.50
CA VAL A 180 -2.44 -15.47 23.59
C VAL A 180 -3.14 -15.15 24.91
N GLU A 181 -3.37 -13.87 25.21
CA GLU A 181 -4.06 -13.41 26.42
C GLU A 181 -5.50 -13.94 26.50
N ARG A 182 -6.22 -13.95 25.37
CA ARG A 182 -7.57 -14.55 25.28
C ARG A 182 -7.56 -16.09 25.27
N GLY A 183 -6.39 -16.73 25.26
CA GLY A 183 -6.26 -18.19 25.20
C GLY A 183 -6.66 -18.82 23.86
N GLU A 184 -6.86 -18.02 22.80
CA GLU A 184 -7.27 -18.49 21.47
C GLU A 184 -6.16 -19.27 20.79
N LYS A 185 -4.90 -18.90 21.04
CA LYS A 185 -3.72 -19.54 20.44
C LYS A 185 -2.56 -19.63 21.40
N LYS A 186 -1.82 -20.74 21.33
CA LYS A 186 -0.50 -20.87 21.95
C LYS A 186 0.56 -20.39 20.97
N ILE A 187 1.09 -19.21 21.19
CA ILE A 187 2.20 -18.63 20.41
C ILE A 187 3.46 -18.67 21.28
N SER A 188 4.57 -19.13 20.72
CA SER A 188 5.86 -19.17 21.42
C SER A 188 6.31 -17.76 21.80
N ARG A 189 6.82 -17.59 23.02
CA ARG A 189 7.40 -16.31 23.50
C ARG A 189 8.48 -15.78 22.55
N ASN A 190 9.32 -16.66 22.00
CA ASN A 190 10.37 -16.26 21.06
C ASN A 190 9.81 -15.64 19.78
N LYS A 191 8.64 -16.10 19.33
CA LYS A 191 7.97 -15.56 18.13
C LYS A 191 7.38 -14.17 18.39
N LEU A 192 6.85 -13.93 19.59
CA LEU A 192 6.39 -12.60 19.99
C LEU A 192 7.57 -11.65 20.18
N ALA A 193 8.64 -12.09 20.84
CA ALA A 193 9.87 -11.33 20.99
C ALA A 193 10.46 -10.91 19.63
N ALA A 194 10.54 -11.83 18.67
CA ALA A 194 11.03 -11.52 17.32
C ALA A 194 10.20 -10.43 16.60
N LEU A 195 8.88 -10.39 16.79
CA LEU A 195 8.03 -9.33 16.23
C LEU A 195 8.29 -7.99 16.91
N GLY A 196 8.47 -7.99 18.24
CA GLY A 196 8.82 -6.79 19.00
C GLY A 196 10.18 -6.24 18.61
N GLU A 197 11.19 -7.10 18.52
CA GLU A 197 12.54 -6.75 18.06
C GLU A 197 12.51 -6.16 16.64
N ALA A 198 11.76 -6.78 15.72
CA ALA A 198 11.63 -6.26 14.36
C ALA A 198 10.95 -4.88 14.31
N ALA A 199 9.93 -4.65 15.14
CA ALA A 199 9.29 -3.34 15.27
C ALA A 199 10.27 -2.29 15.82
N ILE A 200 11.00 -2.62 16.89
CA ILE A 200 12.01 -1.74 17.51
C ILE A 200 13.10 -1.38 16.48
N VAL A 201 13.67 -2.37 15.80
CA VAL A 201 14.71 -2.15 14.78
C VAL A 201 14.21 -1.22 13.67
N SER A 202 12.96 -1.40 13.23
CA SER A 202 12.37 -0.55 12.18
C SER A 202 12.18 0.89 12.66
N TYR A 203 11.68 1.08 13.88
CA TYR A 203 11.53 2.43 14.46
C TYR A 203 12.88 3.09 14.76
N SER A 204 13.89 2.36 15.25
CA SER A 204 15.23 2.92 15.44
C SER A 204 15.87 3.35 14.12
N LYS A 205 15.60 2.66 13.01
CA LYS A 205 16.03 3.11 11.68
C LYS A 205 15.31 4.39 11.28
N PHE A 206 14.01 4.50 11.54
CA PHE A 206 13.25 5.73 11.32
C PHE A 206 13.79 6.90 12.15
N GLU A 207 14.05 6.71 13.44
CA GLU A 207 14.57 7.74 14.36
C GLU A 207 15.93 8.29 13.89
N ARG A 208 16.84 7.41 13.47
CA ARG A 208 18.17 7.81 12.96
C ARG A 208 18.12 8.69 11.70
N LEU A 209 17.00 8.76 11.00
CA LEU A 209 16.84 9.65 9.83
C LEU A 209 16.53 11.11 10.23
N PHE A 210 16.31 11.37 11.52
CA PHE A 210 16.17 12.72 12.06
C PHE A 210 17.46 13.24 12.67
N ASP A 211 18.46 12.37 12.84
CA ASP A 211 19.80 12.78 13.26
C ASP A 211 20.51 13.50 12.09
N PRO A 212 21.04 14.72 12.32
CA PRO A 212 21.64 15.56 11.29
C PRO A 212 22.97 15.05 10.73
#